data_AF-A0A7C7LLS1-F1
#
_entry.id   AF-A0A7C7LLS1-F1
#
_cell.length_a   1.000
_cell.length_b   1.000
_cell.length_c   1.000
_cell.angle_alpha   90.00
_cell.angle_beta   90.00
_cell.angle_gamma   90.00
#
_symmetry.space_group_name_H-M   'P 1'
#
loop_
_entity.id
_entity.type
_entity.pdbx_description
1 polymer ?
#
loop_
_entity_poly.entity_id
_entity_poly.type
_entity_poly.pdbx_seq_one_letter_code
_entity_poly.pdbx_strand_id
1 'polypeptide(L)'
;MASQAIELKITGMHCAACVSTVERALYQAEGVKKAVVNLMLEKAHIEGEVEIDQLIQAVQKTGYEAELIEEIVLPQDSQSDEGLIQAKNQMVFAWVPSVIMMLWMIPKWLSGIMWPNPTLYIYGMIVFSLVVLLLPGRNILRSAWKSTVHLSPNMDVLIALGSLACLVTGVLKAFGMDIHSFAGIAGMIISFHLTGRYIEVKARGRSSDAMKLLLNLGAKNARIIVGAEQREIPISQIKSGDIMHVLAGEKIPTDGIIVDGESTIDESITSGESTPVLKTVKDHVIGATINLDGVLKVKATKVGRDTFIAQMAKMVEEAQTTKVPIQAFA
;
A
#
# COMPACT_ATOMS: atom_id res chain seq x y z
N MET A 1 -5.02 29.92 14.04
CA MET A 1 -4.70 28.62 14.67
C MET A 1 -4.38 27.66 13.53
N ALA A 2 -3.28 26.92 13.63
CA ALA A 2 -2.76 26.13 12.51
C ALA A 2 -3.70 24.96 12.20
N SER A 3 -4.09 24.80 10.93
CA SER A 3 -4.81 23.61 10.46
C SER A 3 -4.00 22.37 10.79
N GLN A 4 -4.54 21.46 11.60
CA GLN A 4 -3.90 20.17 11.83
C GLN A 4 -4.03 19.33 10.56
N ALA A 5 -2.90 18.85 10.06
CA ALA A 5 -2.86 17.86 9.00
C ALA A 5 -3.08 16.48 9.62
N ILE A 6 -4.13 15.79 9.19
CA ILE A 6 -4.48 14.44 9.65
C ILE A 6 -4.16 13.48 8.51
N GLU A 7 -3.47 12.39 8.82
CA GLU A 7 -3.17 11.32 7.87
C GLU A 7 -3.91 10.03 8.24
N LEU A 8 -4.68 9.51 7.29
CA LEU A 8 -5.38 8.22 7.42
C LEU A 8 -4.81 7.22 6.42
N LYS A 9 -4.61 5.98 6.86
CA LYS A 9 -4.39 4.83 5.97
C LYS A 9 -5.77 4.32 5.54
N ILE A 10 -5.98 4.16 4.24
CA ILE A 10 -7.24 3.66 3.67
C ILE A 10 -6.98 2.35 2.95
N THR A 11 -7.63 1.27 3.40
CA THR A 11 -7.46 -0.06 2.83
C THR A 11 -8.64 -0.47 1.95
N GLY A 12 -8.36 -1.30 0.94
CA GLY A 12 -9.37 -1.85 0.02
C GLY A 12 -9.66 -1.01 -1.23
N MET A 13 -8.99 0.12 -1.43
CA MET A 13 -9.09 0.90 -2.67
C MET A 13 -8.28 0.26 -3.79
N HIS A 14 -8.91 0.08 -4.94
CA HIS A 14 -8.28 -0.57 -6.10
C HIS A 14 -8.39 0.25 -7.38
N CYS A 15 -9.03 1.40 -7.38
CA CYS A 15 -9.42 2.10 -8.60
C CYS A 15 -9.47 3.62 -8.44
N ALA A 16 -9.37 4.37 -9.54
CA ALA A 16 -9.49 5.83 -9.50
C ALA A 16 -10.89 6.31 -9.02
N ALA A 17 -11.95 5.59 -9.39
CA ALA A 17 -13.30 5.88 -8.90
C ALA A 17 -13.44 5.67 -7.38
N CYS A 18 -12.66 4.75 -6.82
CA CYS A 18 -12.61 4.47 -5.40
C CYS A 18 -12.02 5.70 -4.66
N VAL A 19 -10.94 6.26 -5.21
CA VAL A 19 -10.29 7.49 -4.70
C VAL A 19 -11.25 8.67 -4.71
N SER A 20 -11.91 8.94 -5.83
CA SER A 20 -12.81 10.09 -5.94
C SER A 20 -14.02 9.97 -5.02
N THR A 21 -14.51 8.75 -4.80
CA THR A 21 -15.58 8.47 -3.83
C THR A 21 -15.15 8.80 -2.40
N VAL A 22 -13.97 8.33 -1.99
CA VAL A 22 -13.45 8.56 -0.63
C VAL A 22 -13.07 10.03 -0.42
N GLU A 23 -12.42 10.68 -1.40
CA GLU A 23 -12.12 12.12 -1.37
C GLU A 23 -13.40 12.94 -1.17
N ARG A 24 -14.46 12.62 -1.92
CA ARG A 24 -15.73 13.33 -1.82
C ARG A 24 -16.39 13.13 -0.46
N ALA A 25 -16.34 11.91 0.08
CA ALA A 25 -16.89 11.61 1.40
C ALA A 25 -16.13 12.33 2.52
N LEU A 26 -14.79 12.36 2.45
CA LEU A 26 -13.95 13.10 3.39
C LEU A 26 -14.19 14.60 3.29
N TYR A 27 -14.30 15.15 2.07
CA TYR A 27 -14.56 16.58 1.87
C TYR A 27 -15.95 17.02 2.38
N GLN A 28 -16.91 16.10 2.43
CA GLN A 28 -18.25 16.37 2.97
C GLN A 28 -18.31 16.33 4.51
N ALA A 29 -17.26 15.84 5.18
CA ALA A 29 -17.21 15.87 6.64
C ALA A 29 -17.06 17.32 7.13
N GLU A 30 -17.84 17.67 8.16
CA GLU A 30 -17.90 19.02 8.68
C GLU A 30 -16.55 19.42 9.30
N GLY A 31 -15.99 20.55 8.87
CA GLY A 31 -14.68 21.05 9.33
C GLY A 31 -13.48 20.66 8.45
N VAL A 32 -13.67 19.83 7.42
CA VAL A 32 -12.63 19.55 6.41
C VAL A 32 -12.51 20.73 5.44
N LYS A 33 -11.30 21.25 5.27
CA LYS A 33 -10.99 22.31 4.28
C LYS A 33 -10.46 21.72 2.98
N LYS A 34 -9.70 20.63 3.07
CA LYS A 34 -9.09 19.95 1.93
C LYS A 34 -8.89 18.47 2.26
N ALA A 35 -9.20 17.59 1.32
CA ALA A 35 -8.93 16.16 1.42
C ALA A 35 -8.32 15.70 0.09
N VAL A 36 -7.16 15.04 0.16
CA VAL A 36 -6.48 14.45 -1.00
C VAL A 36 -6.18 13.00 -0.68
N VAL A 37 -6.57 12.08 -1.56
CA VAL A 37 -6.34 10.64 -1.37
C VAL A 37 -5.33 10.18 -2.41
N ASN A 38 -4.28 9.53 -1.94
CA ASN A 38 -3.26 8.92 -2.77
C ASN A 38 -3.45 7.40 -2.82
N LEU A 39 -3.87 6.90 -3.97
CA LEU A 39 -4.09 5.47 -4.22
C LEU A 39 -2.80 4.64 -4.14
N MET A 40 -1.66 5.23 -4.46
CA MET A 40 -0.37 4.53 -4.49
C MET A 40 0.17 4.30 -3.08
N LEU A 41 -0.06 5.25 -2.19
CA LEU A 41 0.38 5.20 -0.81
C LEU A 41 -0.68 4.61 0.13
N GLU A 42 -1.90 4.38 -0.36
CA GLU A 42 -3.06 4.01 0.47
C GLU A 42 -3.28 5.02 1.61
N LYS A 43 -3.02 6.31 1.35
CA LYS A 43 -3.09 7.38 2.35
C LYS A 43 -4.07 8.47 1.93
N ALA A 44 -4.77 9.03 2.90
CA ALA A 44 -5.46 10.31 2.77
C ALA A 44 -4.74 11.37 3.60
N HIS A 45 -4.54 12.53 2.99
CA HIS A 45 -4.10 13.74 3.66
C HIS A 45 -5.29 14.70 3.79
N ILE A 46 -5.64 15.05 5.03
CA ILE A 46 -6.78 15.89 5.35
C ILE A 46 -6.29 17.14 6.09
N GLU A 47 -6.69 18.31 5.62
CA GLU A 47 -6.48 19.58 6.30
C GLU A 47 -7.83 20.07 6.85
N GLY A 48 -7.96 20.20 8.17
CA GLY A 48 -9.22 20.61 8.79
C GLY A 48 -9.21 20.55 10.31
N GLU A 49 -10.29 21.03 10.92
CA GLU A 49 -10.56 20.85 12.36
C GLU A 49 -11.72 19.86 12.48
N VAL A 50 -11.40 18.57 12.45
CA VAL A 50 -12.39 17.47 12.45
C VAL A 50 -11.93 16.37 13.40
N GLU A 51 -12.90 15.75 14.07
CA GLU A 51 -12.66 14.59 14.91
C GLU A 51 -12.33 13.35 14.05
N ILE A 52 -11.30 12.61 14.46
CA ILE A 52 -10.75 11.48 13.69
C ILE A 52 -11.82 10.38 13.47
N ASP A 53 -12.64 10.12 14.48
CA ASP A 53 -13.73 9.14 14.40
C ASP A 53 -14.76 9.50 13.32
N GLN A 54 -15.03 10.79 13.11
CA GLN A 54 -15.94 11.24 12.06
C GLN A 54 -15.36 10.99 10.67
N LEU A 55 -14.05 11.21 10.50
CA LEU A 55 -13.36 10.91 9.24
C LEU A 55 -13.35 9.41 8.96
N ILE A 56 -13.05 8.57 9.96
CA ILE A 56 -13.08 7.11 9.83
C ILE A 56 -14.49 6.64 9.46
N GLN A 57 -15.52 7.14 10.13
CA GLN A 57 -16.91 6.82 9.81
C GLN A 57 -17.31 7.28 8.40
N ALA A 58 -16.82 8.44 7.94
CA ALA A 58 -17.08 8.92 6.59
C ALA A 58 -16.49 7.97 5.53
N VAL A 59 -15.28 7.45 5.75
CA VAL A 59 -14.68 6.44 4.87
C VAL A 59 -15.43 5.11 4.96
N GLN A 60 -15.78 4.64 6.16
CA GLN A 60 -16.54 3.39 6.35
C GLN A 60 -17.91 3.42 5.67
N LYS A 61 -18.59 4.57 5.66
CA LYS A 61 -19.86 4.77 4.92
C LYS A 61 -19.74 4.57 3.42
N THR A 62 -18.54 4.65 2.85
CA THR A 62 -18.28 4.39 1.43
C THR A 62 -17.90 2.93 1.14
N GLY A 63 -17.76 2.09 2.19
CA GLY A 63 -17.44 0.66 2.09
C GLY A 63 -15.95 0.31 2.23
N TYR A 64 -15.11 1.29 2.55
CA TYR A 64 -13.66 1.13 2.75
C TYR A 64 -13.28 1.19 4.23
N GLU A 65 -12.09 0.72 4.57
CA GLU A 65 -11.57 0.71 5.94
C GLU A 65 -10.53 1.84 6.09
N ALA A 66 -10.53 2.52 7.24
CA ALA A 66 -9.62 3.63 7.53
C ALA A 66 -9.06 3.54 8.94
N GLU A 67 -7.76 3.81 9.07
CA GLU A 67 -7.01 3.80 10.33
C GLU A 67 -6.14 5.06 10.43
N LEU A 68 -5.96 5.58 11.64
CA LEU A 68 -5.10 6.75 11.89
C LEU A 68 -3.62 6.37 11.82
N ILE A 69 -2.81 7.20 11.14
CA ILE A 69 -1.37 7.03 11.08
C ILE A 69 -0.71 7.83 12.22
N GLU A 70 -0.69 7.26 13.43
CA GLU A 70 -0.09 7.92 14.59
C GLU A 70 1.44 8.02 14.50
N GLU A 71 2.11 7.05 13.86
CA GLU A 71 3.57 7.05 13.64
C GLU A 71 3.93 6.78 12.18
N ILE A 72 5.03 7.40 11.70
CA ILE A 72 5.71 6.89 10.51
C ILE A 72 6.39 5.60 10.98
N VAL A 73 5.63 4.51 11.03
CA VAL A 73 6.22 3.20 11.13
C VAL A 73 6.98 3.02 9.83
N LEU A 74 8.31 3.04 9.91
CA LEU A 74 9.19 2.68 8.80
C LEU A 74 8.60 1.42 8.17
N PRO A 75 8.28 1.41 6.87
CA PRO A 75 7.73 0.23 6.22
C PRO A 75 8.68 -0.93 6.50
N GLN A 76 8.27 -1.87 7.36
CA GLN A 76 9.01 -3.11 7.48
C GLN A 76 8.91 -3.78 6.11
N ASP A 77 10.07 -4.17 5.56
CA ASP A 77 10.21 -4.77 4.22
C ASP A 77 9.18 -5.90 3.94
N SER A 78 8.61 -6.52 4.98
CA SER A 78 7.59 -7.57 4.90
C SER A 78 6.23 -7.13 4.33
N GLN A 79 5.69 -5.96 4.68
CA GLN A 79 4.28 -5.65 4.39
C GLN A 79 3.99 -5.39 2.91
N SER A 80 4.93 -4.84 2.15
CA SER A 80 4.74 -4.57 0.71
C SER A 80 4.82 -5.81 -0.15
N ASP A 81 5.65 -6.78 0.25
CA ASP A 81 5.84 -8.03 -0.50
C ASP A 81 4.65 -8.98 -0.29
N GLU A 82 4.05 -8.97 0.90
CA GLU A 82 2.87 -9.77 1.22
C GLU A 82 1.69 -9.47 0.26
N GLY A 83 1.42 -8.20 -0.03
CA GLY A 83 0.34 -7.81 -0.96
C GLY A 83 0.57 -8.30 -2.38
N LEU A 84 1.81 -8.23 -2.88
CA LEU A 84 2.19 -8.72 -4.21
C LEU A 84 2.09 -10.26 -4.30
N ILE A 85 2.57 -10.97 -3.26
CA ILE A 85 2.47 -12.42 -3.17
C ILE A 85 1.01 -12.86 -3.12
N GLN A 86 0.18 -12.17 -2.35
CA GLN A 86 -1.25 -12.46 -2.26
C GLN A 86 -1.96 -12.27 -3.60
N ALA A 87 -1.70 -11.16 -4.31
CA ALA A 87 -2.26 -10.90 -5.63
C ALA A 87 -1.81 -11.95 -6.67
N LYS A 88 -0.53 -12.32 -6.63
CA LYS A 88 0.02 -13.40 -7.48
C LYS A 88 -0.67 -14.73 -7.19
N ASN A 89 -0.84 -15.10 -5.92
CA ASN A 89 -1.48 -16.34 -5.54
C ASN A 89 -2.94 -16.37 -5.99
N GLN A 90 -3.71 -15.30 -5.75
CA GLN A 90 -5.10 -15.20 -6.22
C GLN A 90 -5.21 -15.36 -7.74
N MET A 91 -4.31 -14.72 -8.49
CA MET A 91 -4.23 -14.87 -9.95
C MET A 91 -3.95 -16.33 -10.34
N VAL A 92 -2.93 -16.97 -9.75
CA VAL A 92 -2.57 -18.35 -10.08
C VAL A 92 -3.71 -19.31 -9.75
N PHE A 93 -4.31 -19.19 -8.55
CA PHE A 93 -5.45 -20.01 -8.14
C PHE A 93 -6.69 -19.79 -9.03
N ALA A 94 -6.88 -18.59 -9.60
CA ALA A 94 -7.94 -18.35 -10.56
C ALA A 94 -7.64 -18.94 -11.94
N TRP A 95 -6.39 -18.94 -12.38
CA TRP A 95 -6.02 -19.47 -13.70
C TRP A 95 -6.02 -21.00 -13.75
N VAL A 96 -5.69 -21.70 -12.67
CA VAL A 96 -5.69 -23.18 -12.64
C VAL A 96 -7.02 -23.78 -13.15
N PRO A 97 -8.19 -23.52 -12.53
CA PRO A 97 -9.48 -23.99 -13.03
C PRO A 97 -9.88 -23.35 -14.37
N SER A 98 -9.54 -22.08 -14.61
CA SER A 98 -9.92 -21.40 -15.86
C SER A 98 -9.17 -21.91 -17.09
N VAL A 99 -7.90 -22.30 -16.98
CA VAL A 99 -7.17 -22.98 -18.06
C VAL A 99 -7.77 -24.35 -18.32
N ILE A 100 -8.11 -25.11 -17.27
CA ILE A 100 -8.75 -26.43 -17.42
C ILE A 100 -10.08 -26.28 -18.17
N MET A 101 -10.92 -25.30 -17.79
CA MET A 101 -12.16 -24.97 -18.51
C MET A 101 -11.89 -24.57 -19.95
N MET A 102 -10.91 -23.69 -20.19
CA MET A 102 -10.56 -23.21 -21.53
C MET A 102 -10.13 -24.35 -22.45
N LEU A 103 -9.28 -25.26 -21.95
CA LEU A 103 -8.89 -26.46 -22.67
C LEU A 103 -10.08 -27.39 -22.91
N TRP A 104 -11.01 -27.51 -21.96
CA TRP A 104 -12.22 -28.31 -22.13
C TRP A 104 -13.23 -27.67 -23.11
N MET A 105 -13.14 -26.37 -23.38
CA MET A 105 -13.95 -25.72 -24.42
C MET A 105 -13.45 -26.02 -25.85
N ILE A 106 -12.18 -26.40 -26.02
CA ILE A 106 -11.54 -26.61 -27.33
C ILE A 106 -12.30 -27.64 -28.19
N PRO A 107 -12.66 -28.85 -27.70
CA PRO A 107 -13.41 -29.82 -28.49
C PRO A 107 -14.76 -29.29 -28.99
N LYS A 108 -15.50 -28.57 -28.12
CA LYS A 108 -16.77 -27.96 -28.50
C LYS A 108 -16.59 -26.94 -29.63
N TRP A 109 -15.50 -26.17 -29.61
CA TRP A 109 -15.23 -25.16 -30.63
C TRP A 109 -14.76 -25.76 -31.97
N LEU A 110 -13.91 -26.80 -31.93
CA LEU A 110 -13.36 -27.44 -33.14
C LEU A 110 -14.34 -28.40 -33.82
N SER A 111 -15.05 -29.22 -33.05
CA SER A 111 -15.89 -30.31 -33.61
C SER A 111 -17.38 -30.13 -33.33
N GLY A 112 -17.78 -29.12 -32.57
CA GLY A 112 -19.17 -28.94 -32.13
C GLY A 112 -19.63 -29.96 -31.09
N ILE A 113 -18.76 -30.89 -30.67
CA ILE A 113 -19.12 -31.99 -29.78
C ILE A 113 -18.90 -31.56 -28.32
N MET A 114 -19.96 -31.66 -27.51
CA MET A 114 -19.88 -31.49 -26.05
C MET A 114 -19.40 -32.78 -25.39
N TRP A 115 -18.09 -33.00 -25.41
CA TRP A 115 -17.46 -34.18 -24.82
C TRP A 115 -17.29 -34.04 -23.29
N PRO A 116 -17.48 -35.10 -22.48
CA PRO A 116 -17.93 -36.46 -22.85
C PRO A 116 -19.43 -36.59 -23.12
N ASN A 117 -20.26 -35.79 -22.44
CA ASN A 117 -21.68 -35.65 -22.74
C ASN A 117 -22.12 -34.19 -22.48
N PRO A 118 -23.23 -33.73 -23.09
CA PRO A 118 -23.70 -32.35 -22.94
C PRO A 118 -23.96 -31.94 -21.48
N THR A 119 -24.53 -32.85 -20.70
CA THR A 119 -24.93 -32.62 -19.32
C THR A 119 -23.71 -32.39 -18.41
N LEU A 120 -22.72 -33.28 -18.45
CA LEU A 120 -21.47 -33.19 -17.69
C LEU A 120 -20.66 -31.98 -18.11
N TYR A 121 -20.67 -31.64 -19.41
CA TYR A 121 -20.02 -30.42 -19.89
C TYR A 121 -20.66 -29.17 -19.25
N ILE A 122 -21.99 -29.03 -19.28
CA ILE A 122 -22.68 -27.88 -18.70
C ILE A 122 -22.44 -27.79 -17.19
N TYR A 123 -22.65 -28.89 -16.45
CA TYR A 123 -22.43 -28.91 -15.01
C TYR A 123 -20.97 -28.68 -14.64
N GLY A 124 -20.03 -29.27 -15.38
CA GLY A 124 -18.59 -29.07 -15.19
C GLY A 124 -18.21 -27.60 -15.33
N MET A 125 -18.71 -26.92 -16.38
CA MET A 125 -18.44 -25.50 -16.61
C MET A 125 -19.03 -24.62 -15.49
N ILE A 126 -20.22 -24.94 -14.98
CA ILE A 126 -20.81 -24.25 -13.83
C ILE A 126 -19.95 -24.47 -12.57
N VAL A 127 -19.57 -25.71 -12.28
CA VAL A 127 -18.79 -26.06 -11.08
C VAL A 127 -17.43 -25.35 -11.10
N PHE A 128 -16.67 -25.47 -12.19
CA PHE A 128 -15.37 -24.80 -12.27
C PHE A 128 -15.50 -23.27 -12.23
N SER A 129 -16.50 -22.70 -12.91
CA SER A 129 -16.74 -21.26 -12.81
C SER A 129 -17.13 -20.83 -11.39
N LEU A 130 -17.91 -21.63 -10.68
CA LEU A 130 -18.32 -21.36 -9.31
C LEU A 130 -17.11 -21.43 -8.37
N VAL A 131 -16.21 -22.39 -8.58
CA VAL A 131 -14.94 -22.51 -7.84
C VAL A 131 -14.10 -21.24 -8.02
N VAL A 132 -13.96 -20.72 -9.25
CA VAL A 132 -13.25 -19.46 -9.50
C VAL A 132 -13.95 -18.27 -8.84
N LEU A 133 -15.27 -18.21 -8.93
CA LEU A 133 -16.05 -17.08 -8.43
C LEU A 133 -16.03 -17.01 -6.89
N LEU A 134 -16.16 -18.15 -6.21
CA LEU A 134 -16.27 -18.20 -4.75
C LEU A 134 -14.93 -18.30 -4.01
N LEU A 135 -13.87 -18.85 -4.63
CA LEU A 135 -12.56 -18.97 -3.99
C LEU A 135 -11.69 -17.74 -4.27
N PRO A 136 -10.98 -17.61 -5.42
CA PRO A 136 -10.17 -16.42 -5.68
C PRO A 136 -11.03 -15.17 -5.92
N GLY A 137 -12.26 -15.32 -6.42
CA GLY A 137 -13.19 -14.21 -6.66
C GLY A 137 -13.92 -13.66 -5.43
N ARG A 138 -13.76 -14.26 -4.24
CA ARG A 138 -14.52 -13.88 -3.02
C ARG A 138 -14.39 -12.40 -2.67
N ASN A 139 -13.18 -11.86 -2.80
CA ASN A 139 -12.91 -10.46 -2.45
C ASN A 139 -13.62 -9.49 -3.40
N ILE A 140 -13.71 -9.84 -4.69
CA ILE A 140 -14.44 -9.06 -5.69
C ILE A 140 -15.92 -9.04 -5.35
N LEU A 141 -16.51 -10.20 -5.03
CA LEU A 141 -17.92 -10.27 -4.63
C LEU A 141 -18.21 -9.49 -3.35
N ARG A 142 -17.33 -9.59 -2.34
CA ARG A 142 -17.47 -8.85 -1.08
C ARG A 142 -17.37 -7.34 -1.31
N SER A 143 -16.39 -6.90 -2.11
CA SER A 143 -16.20 -5.50 -2.50
C SER A 143 -17.43 -4.98 -3.26
N ALA A 144 -17.88 -5.72 -4.27
CA ALA A 144 -19.07 -5.39 -5.06
C ALA A 144 -20.32 -5.25 -4.18
N TRP A 145 -20.53 -6.19 -3.26
CA TRP A 145 -21.66 -6.14 -2.33
C TRP A 145 -21.60 -4.91 -1.41
N LYS A 146 -20.47 -4.68 -0.72
CA LYS A 146 -20.28 -3.50 0.13
C LYS A 146 -20.53 -2.22 -0.67
N SER A 147 -19.85 -2.06 -1.80
CA SER A 147 -19.94 -0.89 -2.69
C SER A 147 -21.36 -0.63 -3.21
N THR A 148 -22.12 -1.69 -3.53
CA THR A 148 -23.51 -1.55 -3.96
C THR A 148 -24.43 -1.11 -2.83
N VAL A 149 -24.27 -1.69 -1.63
CA VAL A 149 -25.06 -1.32 -0.44
C VAL A 149 -24.79 0.13 -0.03
N HIS A 150 -23.56 0.60 -0.21
CA HIS A 150 -23.14 1.96 0.10
C HIS A 150 -23.37 2.96 -1.04
N LEU A 151 -24.05 2.58 -2.14
CA LEU A 151 -24.33 3.44 -3.30
C LEU A 151 -23.07 4.06 -3.92
N SER A 152 -21.94 3.36 -3.81
CA SER A 152 -20.61 3.79 -4.28
C SER A 152 -20.06 2.83 -5.33
N PRO A 153 -20.76 2.56 -6.45
CA PRO A 153 -20.42 1.49 -7.38
C PRO A 153 -19.00 1.65 -7.96
N ASN A 154 -18.20 0.60 -7.81
CA ASN A 154 -16.82 0.56 -8.27
C ASN A 154 -16.62 -0.50 -9.39
N MET A 155 -15.38 -0.66 -9.86
CA MET A 155 -15.03 -1.64 -10.90
C MET A 155 -15.46 -3.08 -10.56
N ASP A 156 -15.43 -3.47 -9.28
CA ASP A 156 -15.80 -4.82 -8.86
C ASP A 156 -17.30 -5.08 -9.00
N VAL A 157 -18.14 -4.03 -8.88
CA VAL A 157 -19.60 -4.15 -9.09
C VAL A 157 -19.90 -4.59 -10.52
N LEU A 158 -19.28 -3.95 -11.52
CA LEU A 158 -19.47 -4.29 -12.92
C LEU A 158 -19.03 -5.73 -13.23
N ILE A 159 -17.89 -6.12 -12.68
CA ILE A 159 -17.29 -7.45 -12.89
C ILE A 159 -18.12 -8.53 -12.21
N ALA A 160 -18.54 -8.30 -10.95
CA ALA A 160 -19.41 -9.22 -10.23
C ALA A 160 -20.76 -9.39 -10.96
N LEU A 161 -21.38 -8.30 -11.41
CA LEU A 161 -22.64 -8.34 -12.14
C LEU A 161 -22.52 -9.15 -13.44
N GLY A 162 -21.49 -8.88 -14.25
CA GLY A 162 -21.23 -9.58 -15.51
C GLY A 162 -20.97 -11.08 -15.30
N SER A 163 -20.07 -11.42 -14.37
CA SER A 163 -19.76 -12.82 -14.07
C SER A 163 -20.96 -13.58 -13.49
N LEU A 164 -21.75 -12.96 -12.61
CA LEU A 164 -22.98 -13.58 -12.08
C LEU A 164 -24.03 -13.78 -13.17
N ALA A 165 -24.23 -12.80 -14.05
CA ALA A 165 -25.15 -12.94 -15.19
C ALA A 165 -24.75 -14.11 -16.10
N CYS A 166 -23.46 -14.22 -16.44
CA CYS A 166 -22.93 -15.35 -17.20
C CYS A 166 -23.16 -16.69 -16.49
N LEU A 167 -22.95 -16.77 -15.18
CA LEU A 167 -23.18 -17.99 -14.40
C LEU A 167 -24.66 -18.39 -14.39
N VAL A 168 -25.57 -17.43 -14.25
CA VAL A 168 -27.02 -17.65 -14.27
C VAL A 168 -27.46 -18.30 -15.59
N THR A 169 -26.89 -17.92 -16.73
CA THR A 169 -27.22 -18.58 -18.01
C THR A 169 -26.89 -20.07 -18.03
N GLY A 170 -25.81 -20.49 -17.35
CA GLY A 170 -25.48 -21.90 -17.22
C GLY A 170 -26.47 -22.65 -16.36
N VAL A 171 -26.86 -22.06 -15.23
CA VAL A 171 -27.86 -22.62 -14.32
C VAL A 171 -29.20 -22.79 -15.04
N LEU A 172 -29.69 -21.75 -15.72
CA LEU A 172 -30.94 -21.80 -16.48
C LEU A 172 -30.92 -22.86 -17.60
N LYS A 173 -29.78 -23.02 -18.31
CA LYS A 173 -29.61 -24.10 -19.29
C LYS A 173 -29.64 -25.48 -18.64
N ALA A 174 -29.06 -25.63 -17.44
CA ALA A 174 -29.11 -26.88 -16.68
C ALA A 174 -30.54 -27.26 -16.24
N PHE A 175 -31.42 -26.27 -16.02
CA PHE A 175 -32.86 -26.45 -15.78
C PHE A 175 -33.68 -26.75 -17.04
N GLY A 176 -33.04 -26.89 -18.20
CA GLY A 176 -33.70 -27.29 -19.45
C GLY A 176 -34.23 -26.14 -20.31
N MET A 177 -33.92 -24.88 -19.96
CA MET A 177 -34.26 -23.75 -20.84
C MET A 177 -33.36 -23.75 -22.08
N ASP A 178 -33.93 -23.50 -23.27
CA ASP A 178 -33.14 -23.49 -24.51
C ASP A 178 -32.40 -22.17 -24.74
N ILE A 179 -31.42 -21.91 -23.86
CA ILE A 179 -30.51 -20.76 -23.97
C ILE A 179 -29.07 -21.24 -24.10
N HIS A 180 -28.18 -20.37 -24.61
CA HIS A 180 -26.76 -20.67 -24.61
C HIS A 180 -26.15 -20.47 -23.22
N SER A 181 -25.39 -21.45 -22.73
CA SER A 181 -24.66 -21.34 -21.46
C SER A 181 -23.35 -20.60 -21.65
N PHE A 182 -23.19 -19.50 -20.91
CA PHE A 182 -21.97 -18.70 -20.82
C PHE A 182 -21.26 -18.84 -19.47
N ALA A 183 -21.61 -19.85 -18.66
CA ALA A 183 -20.99 -20.06 -17.35
C ALA A 183 -19.46 -20.14 -17.41
N GLY A 184 -18.90 -20.68 -18.50
CA GLY A 184 -17.46 -20.70 -18.73
C GLY A 184 -16.79 -19.32 -18.70
N ILE A 185 -17.46 -18.33 -19.27
CA ILE A 185 -16.95 -16.97 -19.42
C ILE A 185 -16.90 -16.25 -18.07
N ALA A 186 -17.80 -16.57 -17.13
CA ALA A 186 -17.80 -15.97 -15.80
C ALA A 186 -16.47 -16.19 -15.06
N GLY A 187 -15.96 -17.43 -15.08
CA GLY A 187 -14.64 -17.76 -14.52
C GLY A 187 -13.49 -17.07 -15.24
N MET A 188 -13.55 -17.01 -16.57
CA MET A 188 -12.52 -16.32 -17.38
C MET A 188 -12.45 -14.82 -17.07
N ILE A 189 -13.59 -14.13 -16.97
CA ILE A 189 -13.65 -12.70 -16.61
C ILE A 189 -12.95 -12.47 -15.27
N ILE A 190 -13.23 -13.30 -14.25
CA ILE A 190 -12.61 -13.18 -12.93
C ILE A 190 -11.09 -13.43 -13.01
N SER A 191 -10.64 -14.44 -13.76
CA SER A 191 -9.21 -14.72 -13.92
C SER A 191 -8.46 -13.58 -14.59
N PHE A 192 -9.01 -13.02 -15.68
CA PHE A 192 -8.40 -11.86 -16.36
C PHE A 192 -8.39 -10.62 -15.47
N HIS A 193 -9.47 -10.36 -14.72
CA HIS A 193 -9.50 -9.26 -13.76
C HIS A 193 -8.43 -9.40 -12.68
N LEU A 194 -8.28 -10.60 -12.10
CA LEU A 194 -7.26 -10.86 -11.08
C LEU A 194 -5.83 -10.74 -11.64
N THR A 195 -5.61 -11.10 -12.91
CA THR A 195 -4.35 -10.80 -13.60
C THR A 195 -4.12 -9.30 -13.74
N GLY A 196 -5.15 -8.54 -14.13
CA GLY A 196 -5.09 -7.08 -14.18
C GLY A 196 -4.69 -6.48 -12.83
N ARG A 197 -5.36 -6.91 -11.75
CA ARG A 197 -5.02 -6.51 -10.37
C ARG A 197 -3.58 -6.86 -9.98
N TYR A 198 -3.08 -8.03 -10.36
CA TYR A 198 -1.68 -8.40 -10.10
C TYR A 198 -0.70 -7.49 -10.84
N ILE A 199 -0.95 -7.20 -12.13
CA ILE A 199 -0.13 -6.28 -12.92
C ILE A 199 -0.16 -4.88 -12.30
N GLU A 200 -1.34 -4.43 -11.88
CA GLU A 200 -1.52 -3.15 -11.20
C GLU A 200 -0.71 -3.08 -9.91
N VAL A 201 -0.88 -4.02 -8.98
CA VAL A 201 -0.11 -4.06 -7.72
C VAL A 201 1.40 -4.11 -7.99
N LYS A 202 1.83 -4.91 -8.97
CA LYS A 202 3.24 -4.99 -9.38
C LYS A 202 3.77 -3.66 -9.95
N ALA A 203 2.96 -2.96 -10.73
CA ALA A 203 3.32 -1.65 -11.27
C ALA A 203 3.42 -0.60 -10.15
N ARG A 204 2.52 -0.65 -9.16
CA ARG A 204 2.53 0.26 -8.01
C ARG A 204 3.74 0.08 -7.09
N GLY A 205 4.08 -1.17 -6.77
CA GLY A 205 5.17 -1.48 -5.82
C GLY A 205 6.51 -0.83 -6.18
N ARG A 206 6.83 -0.76 -7.49
CA ARG A 206 8.09 -0.16 -7.98
C ARG A 206 8.28 1.31 -7.61
N SER A 207 7.19 2.08 -7.52
CA SER A 207 7.26 3.50 -7.12
C SER A 207 7.46 3.66 -5.63
N SER A 208 6.87 2.77 -4.82
CA SER A 208 7.03 2.77 -3.36
C SER A 208 8.43 2.34 -2.91
N ASP A 209 9.12 1.48 -3.68
CA ASP A 209 10.45 0.98 -3.34
C ASP A 209 11.52 2.08 -3.28
N ALA A 210 11.42 3.10 -4.14
CA ALA A 210 12.32 4.25 -4.11
C ALA A 210 12.14 5.10 -2.83
N MET A 211 10.91 5.21 -2.32
CA MET A 211 10.63 5.90 -1.06
C MET A 211 11.12 5.08 0.14
N LYS A 212 10.96 3.74 0.11
CA LYS A 212 11.47 2.85 1.16
C LYS A 212 12.99 2.93 1.28
N LEU A 213 13.70 3.09 0.16
CA LEU A 213 15.15 3.23 0.17
C LEU A 213 15.57 4.40 1.07
N LEU A 214 14.92 5.56 0.95
CA LEU A 214 15.21 6.73 1.79
C LEU A 214 14.98 6.47 3.28
N LEU A 215 13.94 5.72 3.62
CA LEU A 215 13.58 5.37 4.99
C LEU A 215 14.52 4.32 5.61
N ASN A 216 15.04 3.40 4.79
CA ASN A 216 16.00 2.36 5.21
C ASN A 216 17.45 2.88 5.38
N LEU A 217 17.73 4.14 5.06
CA LEU A 217 19.05 4.74 5.24
C LEU A 217 19.39 4.99 6.71
N GLY A 218 18.39 5.16 7.58
CA GLY A 218 18.56 5.36 9.01
C GLY A 218 19.17 4.15 9.75
N ALA A 219 19.72 4.40 10.94
CA ALA A 219 20.18 3.32 11.82
C ALA A 219 18.98 2.62 12.50
N LYS A 220 19.05 1.29 12.68
CA LYS A 220 17.99 0.53 13.39
C LYS A 220 18.13 0.61 14.90
N ASN A 221 19.37 0.59 15.39
CA ASN A 221 19.73 0.67 16.79
C ASN A 221 20.64 1.88 17.03
N ALA A 222 20.67 2.33 18.28
CA ALA A 222 21.59 3.34 18.76
C ALA A 222 22.21 2.91 20.08
N ARG A 223 23.48 3.25 20.27
CA ARG A 223 24.15 3.11 21.55
C ARG A 223 24.02 4.43 22.31
N ILE A 224 23.37 4.40 23.47
CA ILE A 224 23.23 5.55 24.35
C ILE A 224 24.02 5.38 25.64
N ILE A 225 24.42 6.50 26.24
CA ILE A 225 25.09 6.56 27.54
C ILE A 225 24.05 6.96 28.59
N VAL A 226 23.79 6.07 29.54
CA VAL A 226 22.89 6.33 30.68
C VAL A 226 23.71 6.19 31.96
N GLY A 227 24.07 7.32 32.56
CA GLY A 227 25.01 7.35 33.68
C GLY A 227 26.42 6.94 33.25
N ALA A 228 26.93 5.83 33.80
CA ALA A 228 28.26 5.28 33.47
C ALA A 228 28.20 4.07 32.52
N GLU A 229 27.00 3.57 32.19
CA GLU A 229 26.83 2.40 31.33
C GLU A 229 26.42 2.78 29.91
N GLN A 230 26.91 1.99 28.94
CA GLN A 230 26.45 2.05 27.55
C GLN A 230 25.36 1.01 27.34
N ARG A 231 24.25 1.40 26.71
CA ARG A 231 23.16 0.50 26.36
C ARG A 231 22.78 0.67 24.90
N GLU A 232 22.55 -0.44 24.22
CA GLU A 232 22.03 -0.42 22.86
C GLU A 232 20.50 -0.49 22.92
N ILE A 233 19.84 0.47 22.30
CA ILE A 233 18.38 0.58 22.24
C ILE A 233 17.91 0.72 20.78
N PRO A 234 16.68 0.30 20.46
CA PRO A 234 16.06 0.61 19.17
C PRO A 234 15.95 2.13 18.97
N ILE A 235 16.11 2.59 17.73
CA ILE A 235 16.03 4.03 17.40
C ILE A 235 14.70 4.68 17.80
N SER A 236 13.61 3.91 17.79
CA SER A 236 12.28 4.36 18.20
C SER A 236 12.16 4.72 19.69
N GLN A 237 13.11 4.28 20.52
CA GLN A 237 13.11 4.55 21.96
C GLN A 237 14.00 5.75 22.35
N ILE A 238 14.75 6.32 21.40
CA ILE A 238 15.61 7.48 21.65
C ILE A 238 14.76 8.71 21.91
N LYS A 239 15.12 9.46 22.96
CA LYS A 239 14.47 10.73 23.30
C LYS A 239 15.40 11.91 23.02
N SER A 240 14.82 13.06 22.74
CA SER A 240 15.58 14.31 22.66
C SER A 240 16.28 14.55 24.00
N GLY A 241 17.59 14.83 23.94
CA GLY A 241 18.46 14.98 25.10
C GLY A 241 19.32 13.77 25.43
N ASP A 242 19.04 12.58 24.90
CA ASP A 242 19.87 11.40 25.09
C ASP A 242 21.27 11.60 24.48
N ILE A 243 22.31 11.07 25.14
CA ILE A 243 23.68 11.12 24.63
C ILE A 243 24.00 9.81 23.93
N MET A 244 24.10 9.88 22.61
CA MET A 244 24.48 8.77 21.74
C MET A 244 26.01 8.66 21.68
N HIS A 245 26.51 7.43 21.72
CA HIS A 245 27.93 7.12 21.56
C HIS A 245 28.14 6.47 20.20
N VAL A 246 28.76 7.20 19.27
CA VAL A 246 28.93 6.79 17.87
C VAL A 246 30.40 6.50 17.61
N LEU A 247 30.71 5.27 17.20
CA LEU A 247 32.07 4.86 16.84
C LEU A 247 32.41 5.19 15.39
N ALA A 248 33.70 5.12 15.04
CA ALA A 248 34.17 5.17 13.66
C ALA A 248 33.52 4.05 12.83
N GLY A 249 33.05 4.40 11.64
CA GLY A 249 32.31 3.53 10.72
C GLY A 249 30.82 3.35 11.04
N GLU A 250 30.33 3.84 12.18
CA GLU A 250 28.91 3.74 12.53
C GLU A 250 28.09 4.87 11.91
N LYS A 251 26.82 4.57 11.60
CA LYS A 251 25.84 5.60 11.20
C LYS A 251 25.41 6.39 12.42
N ILE A 252 25.27 7.70 12.24
CA ILE A 252 24.69 8.57 13.26
C ILE A 252 23.18 8.26 13.35
N PRO A 253 22.64 7.85 14.51
CA PRO A 253 21.26 7.38 14.58
C PRO A 253 20.23 8.48 14.33
N THR A 254 20.37 9.63 14.99
CA THR A 254 19.43 10.76 14.87
C THR A 254 20.18 12.08 14.76
N ASP A 255 19.47 13.14 14.42
CA ASP A 255 20.05 14.49 14.41
C ASP A 255 20.44 14.92 15.82
N GLY A 256 21.55 15.65 15.93
CA GLY A 256 22.09 16.02 17.22
C GLY A 256 23.16 17.10 17.17
N ILE A 257 23.77 17.34 18.33
CA ILE A 257 24.91 18.23 18.51
C ILE A 257 26.03 17.45 19.18
N ILE A 258 27.27 17.59 18.70
CA ILE A 258 28.44 16.95 19.29
C ILE A 258 28.72 17.60 20.65
N VAL A 259 28.78 16.79 21.70
CA VAL A 259 29.14 17.22 23.06
C VAL A 259 30.56 16.83 23.44
N ASP A 260 31.16 15.85 22.76
CA ASP A 260 32.51 15.36 23.01
C ASP A 260 33.05 14.64 21.77
N GLY A 261 34.34 14.80 21.49
CA GLY A 261 35.03 14.24 20.32
C GLY A 261 35.11 15.16 19.09
N GLU A 262 35.89 14.73 18.12
CA GLU A 262 36.10 15.36 16.81
C GLU A 262 36.22 14.25 15.77
N SER A 263 35.60 14.44 14.60
CA SER A 263 35.64 13.47 13.51
C SER A 263 35.28 14.09 12.16
N THR A 264 35.66 13.41 11.09
CA THR A 264 35.14 13.61 9.73
C THR A 264 33.85 12.80 9.53
N ILE A 265 32.84 13.45 8.97
CA ILE A 265 31.53 12.85 8.73
C ILE A 265 31.25 12.86 7.23
N ASP A 266 30.83 11.72 6.70
CA ASP A 266 30.34 11.60 5.34
C ASP A 266 28.86 12.03 5.28
N GLU A 267 28.64 13.25 4.81
CA GLU A 267 27.31 13.83 4.60
C GLU A 267 26.82 13.66 3.14
N SER A 268 27.48 12.84 2.30
CA SER A 268 27.17 12.68 0.86
C SER A 268 25.72 12.29 0.59
N ILE A 269 25.07 11.59 1.52
CA ILE A 269 23.67 11.20 1.43
C ILE A 269 22.68 12.37 1.47
N THR A 270 23.10 13.47 2.08
CA THR A 270 22.30 14.68 2.30
C THR A 270 22.75 15.80 1.37
N SER A 271 24.06 16.04 1.27
CA SER A 271 24.61 17.12 0.44
C SER A 271 24.84 16.73 -1.01
N GLY A 272 25.03 15.44 -1.30
CA GLY A 272 25.48 14.94 -2.61
C GLY A 272 26.98 15.14 -2.86
N GLU A 273 27.72 15.74 -1.94
CA GLU A 273 29.16 15.98 -2.08
C GLU A 273 29.96 14.82 -1.47
N SER A 274 30.95 14.30 -2.20
CA SER A 274 31.79 13.18 -1.74
C SER A 274 32.85 13.57 -0.71
N THR A 275 33.03 14.85 -0.41
CA THR A 275 34.09 15.32 0.49
C THR A 275 33.60 15.28 1.94
N PRO A 276 34.24 14.50 2.82
CA PRO A 276 33.85 14.45 4.23
C PRO A 276 34.05 15.80 4.93
N VAL A 277 33.13 16.13 5.84
CA VAL A 277 33.16 17.40 6.57
C VAL A 277 33.71 17.16 7.97
N LEU A 278 34.71 17.93 8.37
CA LEU A 278 35.24 17.91 9.74
C LEU A 278 34.24 18.56 10.70
N LYS A 279 33.94 17.87 11.80
CA LYS A 279 32.98 18.31 12.83
C LYS A 279 33.60 18.19 14.21
N THR A 280 33.37 19.21 15.01
CA THR A 280 33.91 19.38 16.36
C THR A 280 32.79 19.62 17.37
N VAL A 281 33.15 19.75 18.64
CA VAL A 281 32.20 20.01 19.73
C VAL A 281 31.38 21.27 19.44
N LYS A 282 30.06 21.18 19.63
CA LYS A 282 29.00 22.15 19.29
C LYS A 282 28.51 22.15 17.84
N ASP A 283 29.15 21.40 16.94
CA ASP A 283 28.64 21.28 15.57
C ASP A 283 27.41 20.37 15.50
N HIS A 284 26.55 20.66 14.52
CA HIS A 284 25.38 19.85 14.21
C HIS A 284 25.74 18.66 13.33
N VAL A 285 25.11 17.52 13.65
CA VAL A 285 25.20 16.28 12.88
C VAL A 285 23.82 15.80 12.48
N ILE A 286 23.77 15.14 11.32
CA ILE A 286 22.54 14.70 10.66
C ILE A 286 22.42 13.18 10.80
N GLY A 287 21.23 12.68 11.13
CA GLY A 287 20.98 11.24 11.16
C GLY A 287 21.22 10.57 9.80
N ALA A 288 21.55 9.29 9.80
CA ALA A 288 21.90 8.46 8.64
C ALA A 288 23.25 8.80 7.94
N THR A 289 23.93 9.87 8.33
CA THR A 289 25.31 10.14 7.90
C THR A 289 26.29 9.17 8.58
N ILE A 290 27.48 8.99 7.98
CA ILE A 290 28.46 8.01 8.46
C ILE A 290 29.58 8.75 9.16
N ASN A 291 29.83 8.40 10.43
CA ASN A 291 31.02 8.84 11.14
C ASN A 291 32.22 8.06 10.59
N LEU A 292 33.17 8.72 9.94
CA LEU A 292 34.30 8.01 9.30
C LEU A 292 35.40 7.70 10.30
N ASP A 293 35.85 8.73 11.02
CA ASP A 293 36.97 8.65 11.94
C ASP A 293 36.51 8.86 13.40
N GLY A 294 37.41 8.71 14.37
CA GLY A 294 37.16 9.11 15.76
C GLY A 294 35.95 8.48 16.48
N VAL A 295 35.67 9.00 17.68
CA VAL A 295 34.52 8.60 18.49
C VAL A 295 33.79 9.88 18.90
N LEU A 296 32.48 9.91 18.66
CA LEU A 296 31.65 11.06 18.95
C LEU A 296 30.65 10.74 20.06
N LYS A 297 30.46 11.68 20.98
CA LYS A 297 29.26 11.73 21.82
C LYS A 297 28.34 12.81 21.27
N VAL A 298 27.16 12.40 20.86
CA VAL A 298 26.18 13.25 20.19
C VAL A 298 24.94 13.34 21.06
N LYS A 299 24.55 14.54 21.46
CA LYS A 299 23.29 14.78 22.15
C LYS A 299 22.16 14.87 21.12
N ALA A 300 21.18 13.97 21.20
CA ALA A 300 20.03 13.96 20.31
C ALA A 300 19.23 15.26 20.45
N THR A 301 18.93 15.93 19.34
CA THR A 301 18.11 17.15 19.32
C THR A 301 16.76 16.89 18.67
N LYS A 302 16.75 16.24 17.50
CA LYS A 302 15.54 15.85 16.77
C LYS A 302 15.51 14.33 16.59
N VAL A 303 14.35 13.72 16.86
CA VAL A 303 14.14 12.27 16.82
C VAL A 303 12.87 11.95 16.03
N GLY A 304 12.78 10.74 15.48
CA GLY A 304 11.61 10.30 14.72
C GLY A 304 11.26 11.22 13.55
N ARG A 305 10.02 11.72 13.53
CA ARG A 305 9.44 12.56 12.46
C ARG A 305 10.17 13.90 12.29
N ASP A 306 10.86 14.38 13.32
CA ASP A 306 11.51 15.69 13.28
C ASP A 306 12.92 15.66 12.69
N THR A 307 13.47 14.45 12.44
CA THR A 307 14.80 14.31 11.82
C THR A 307 14.83 14.85 10.40
N PHE A 308 15.99 15.33 9.96
CA PHE A 308 16.19 15.87 8.62
C PHE A 308 15.78 14.87 7.53
N ILE A 309 16.18 13.60 7.66
CA ILE A 309 15.82 12.55 6.69
C ILE A 309 14.31 12.29 6.67
N ALA A 310 13.65 12.29 7.84
CA ALA A 310 12.19 12.13 7.89
C ALA A 310 11.46 13.32 7.24
N GLN A 311 11.96 14.55 7.43
CA GLN A 311 11.42 15.74 6.77
C GLN A 311 11.67 15.73 5.26
N MET A 312 12.85 15.29 4.82
CA MET A 312 13.15 15.14 3.39
C MET A 312 12.25 14.07 2.75
N ALA A 313 12.10 12.91 3.39
CA ALA A 313 11.19 11.86 2.94
C ALA A 313 9.75 12.38 2.86
N LYS A 314 9.29 13.11 3.88
CA LYS A 314 7.97 13.75 3.90
C LYS A 314 7.80 14.74 2.75
N MET A 315 8.78 15.61 2.47
CA MET A 315 8.71 16.55 1.35
C MET A 315 8.62 15.83 0.00
N VAL A 316 9.38 14.75 -0.20
CA VAL A 316 9.29 13.95 -1.43
C VAL A 316 7.92 13.27 -1.52
N GLU A 317 7.39 12.76 -0.41
CA GLU A 317 6.07 12.11 -0.34
C GLU A 317 4.93 13.10 -0.64
N GLU A 318 4.98 14.30 -0.07
CA GLU A 318 4.05 15.40 -0.35
C GLU A 318 4.11 15.82 -1.82
N ALA A 319 5.31 15.96 -2.38
CA ALA A 319 5.49 16.28 -3.80
C ALA A 319 4.88 15.20 -4.71
N GLN A 320 5.06 13.92 -4.38
CA GLN A 320 4.46 12.79 -5.12
C GLN A 320 2.92 12.70 -4.98
N THR A 321 2.38 13.25 -3.90
CA THR A 321 0.92 13.25 -3.62
C THR A 321 0.19 14.38 -4.34
N THR A 322 0.92 15.34 -4.91
CA THR A 322 0.34 16.38 -5.75
C THR A 322 -0.27 15.75 -7.01
N LYS A 323 -1.58 15.92 -7.21
CA LYS A 323 -2.31 15.36 -8.36
C LYS A 323 -1.63 15.74 -9.67
N VAL A 324 -1.28 14.74 -10.47
CA VAL A 324 -0.82 14.95 -11.85
C VAL A 324 -2.05 15.31 -12.69
N PRO A 325 -2.06 16.45 -13.42
CA PRO A 325 -3.26 16.98 -14.08
C PRO A 325 -3.95 15.99 -15.04
N ILE A 326 -3.24 14.97 -15.52
CA ILE A 326 -3.80 13.96 -16.44
C ILE A 326 -4.80 13.00 -15.77
N GLN A 327 -4.73 12.82 -14.45
CA GLN A 327 -5.72 12.02 -13.69
C GLN A 327 -7.09 12.70 -13.56
N ALA A 328 -7.20 14.00 -13.85
CA ALA A 328 -8.49 14.69 -13.87
C ALA A 328 -9.30 14.43 -15.17
N PHE A 329 -8.67 13.85 -16.20
CA PHE A 329 -9.27 13.62 -17.50
C PHE A 329 -9.75 12.18 -17.74
N ALA A 330 -9.42 11.23 -16.85
CA ALA A 330 -9.81 9.82 -16.93
C ALA A 330 -10.88 9.48 -15.88
#